data_AF-A0A852H2T1-F1
#
_entry.id   AF-A0A852H2T1-F1
#
_cell.length_a   1.000
_cell.length_b   1.000
_cell.length_c   1.000
_cell.angle_alpha   90.00
_cell.angle_beta   90.00
_cell.angle_gamma   90.00
#
_symmetry.space_group_name_H-M   'P 1'
#
loop_
_entity.id
_entity.type
_entity.pdbx_description
1 polymer ?
#
loop_
_entity_poly.entity_id
_entity_poly.type
_entity_poly.pdbx_seq_one_letter_code
_entity_poly.pdbx_strand_id
1 'polypeptide(L)'
;LAIIDIKDCFFQIPLHPDDAPRFAFSVPTLNQEAPRKRYHWKFLPQGMKNSPSICQWYLSSLLSPVRAAVGEAIILHYMDDVLMCAPNDDLLSHALDLTI
;
A
#
# COMPACT_ATOMS: atom_id res chain seq x y z
N LEU A 1 4.33 -19.13 10.88
CA LEU A 1 3.65 -17.80 10.94
C LEU A 1 4.62 -16.76 10.41
N ALA A 2 4.18 -15.86 9.54
CA ALA A 2 4.97 -14.73 9.06
C ALA A 2 4.14 -13.45 9.06
N ILE A 3 4.80 -12.31 9.31
CA ILE A 3 4.23 -10.97 9.21
C ILE A 3 5.05 -10.23 8.16
N ILE A 4 4.38 -9.68 7.15
CA ILE A 4 4.99 -8.89 6.09
C ILE A 4 4.47 -7.46 6.24
N ASP A 5 5.40 -6.52 6.37
CA ASP A 5 5.12 -5.09 6.33
C ASP A 5 5.31 -4.56 4.90
N ILE A 6 4.23 -4.14 4.27
CA ILE A 6 4.26 -3.54 2.93
C ILE A 6 4.60 -2.06 3.09
N LYS A 7 5.91 -1.84 3.16
CA LYS A 7 6.47 -0.51 3.34
C LYS A 7 5.89 0.47 2.32
N ASP A 8 5.31 1.54 2.84
CA ASP A 8 4.81 2.68 2.08
C ASP A 8 3.74 2.30 1.02
N CYS A 9 2.80 1.38 1.31
CA CYS A 9 1.74 0.93 0.39
C CYS A 9 1.10 2.07 -0.43
N PHE A 10 0.76 3.19 0.23
CA PHE A 10 0.09 4.30 -0.44
C PHE A 10 0.95 4.94 -1.55
N PHE A 11 2.26 5.00 -1.36
CA PHE A 11 3.18 5.56 -2.35
C PHE A 11 3.48 4.60 -3.51
N GLN A 12 2.98 3.36 -3.46
CA GLN A 12 3.05 2.41 -4.56
C GLN A 12 1.83 2.49 -5.48
N ILE A 13 0.74 3.13 -5.05
CA ILE A 13 -0.52 3.21 -5.81
C ILE A 13 -0.61 4.58 -6.50
N PRO A 14 -0.62 4.63 -7.85
CA PRO A 14 -0.68 5.90 -8.57
C PRO A 14 -2.01 6.61 -8.35
N LEU A 15 -1.94 7.94 -8.18
CA LEU A 15 -3.11 8.80 -8.17
C LEU A 15 -3.55 9.07 -9.62
N HIS A 16 -4.86 9.13 -9.86
CA HIS A 16 -5.37 9.48 -11.18
C HIS A 16 -4.92 10.91 -11.57
N PRO A 17 -4.39 11.15 -12.78
CA PRO A 17 -3.88 12.46 -13.19
C PRO A 17 -4.89 13.60 -13.04
N ASP A 18 -6.18 13.34 -13.30
CA ASP A 18 -7.25 14.34 -13.19
C ASP A 18 -7.51 14.78 -11.73
N ASP A 19 -7.10 13.98 -10.75
CA ASP A 19 -7.21 14.34 -9.33
C ASP A 19 -6.00 15.11 -8.83
N ALA A 20 -4.86 15.10 -9.55
CA ALA A 20 -3.63 15.77 -9.12
C ALA A 20 -3.82 17.25 -8.73
N PRO A 21 -4.62 18.09 -9.44
CA PRO A 21 -4.85 19.48 -9.03
C PRO A 21 -5.54 19.61 -7.67
N ARG A 22 -6.38 18.65 -7.28
CA ARG A 22 -7.12 18.64 -6.00
C ARG A 22 -6.21 18.33 -4.80
N PHE A 23 -5.11 17.63 -5.06
CA PHE A 23 -4.11 17.26 -4.07
C PHE A 23 -2.84 18.10 -4.16
N ALA A 24 -2.95 19.33 -4.67
CA ALA A 24 -1.85 20.28 -4.69
C ALA A 24 -1.64 20.95 -3.32
N PHE A 25 -0.39 21.10 -2.88
CA PHE A 25 -0.02 21.77 -1.64
C PHE A 25 1.16 22.74 -1.87
N SER A 26 1.34 23.68 -0.93
CA SER A 26 2.45 24.64 -0.97
C SER A 26 3.38 24.43 0.21
N VAL A 27 4.69 24.43 -0.04
CA VAL A 27 5.71 24.32 1.00
C VAL A 27 6.11 25.73 1.45
N PRO A 28 6.03 26.05 2.76
CA PRO A 28 6.45 27.35 3.26
C PRO A 28 7.97 27.53 3.11
N THR A 29 8.39 28.78 2.96
CA THR A 29 9.80 29.19 2.95
C THR A 29 10.18 29.77 4.31
N LEU A 30 11.46 29.71 4.66
CA LEU A 30 11.98 30.31 5.88
C LEU A 30 11.63 31.79 5.90
N ASN A 31 10.94 32.25 6.96
CA ASN A 31 10.50 33.63 7.15
C ASN A 31 9.80 34.29 5.94
N GLN A 32 9.19 33.50 5.05
CA GLN A 32 8.58 34.00 3.81
C GLN A 32 9.56 34.71 2.86
N GLU A 33 10.86 34.45 2.97
CA GLU A 33 11.92 35.12 2.20
C GLU A 33 11.85 34.86 0.68
N ALA A 34 11.13 33.80 0.26
CA ALA A 34 10.93 33.47 -1.14
C ALA A 34 9.48 32.98 -1.40
N PRO A 35 8.99 33.03 -2.66
CA PRO A 35 7.70 32.47 -3.04
C PRO A 35 7.59 30.98 -2.67
N ARG A 36 6.41 30.56 -2.20
CA ARG A 36 6.14 29.16 -1.85
C ARG A 36 6.19 28.29 -3.10
N LYS A 37 6.90 27.18 -3.02
CA LYS A 37 6.88 26.16 -4.08
C LYS A 37 5.60 25.33 -3.97
N ARG A 38 4.97 25.04 -5.10
CA ARG A 38 3.74 24.26 -5.19
C ARG A 38 4.04 22.88 -5.75
N TYR A 39 3.49 21.85 -5.10
CA TYR A 39 3.64 20.45 -5.47
C TYR A 39 2.25 19.80 -5.53
N HIS A 40 2.16 18.63 -6.13
CA HIS A 40 1.00 17.77 -6.04
C HIS A 40 1.43 16.33 -5.82
N TRP A 41 0.53 15.53 -5.28
CA TRP A 41 0.77 14.10 -5.12
C TRP A 41 0.74 13.39 -6.49
N LYS A 42 1.63 12.42 -6.66
CA LYS A 42 1.65 11.48 -7.80
C LYS A 42 1.06 10.10 -7.45
N PHE A 43 1.07 9.79 -6.16
CA PHE A 43 0.58 8.54 -5.58
C PHE A 43 -0.46 8.87 -4.51
N LEU A 44 -1.08 7.86 -3.91
CA LEU A 44 -2.08 8.10 -2.87
C LEU A 44 -1.46 8.88 -1.69
N PRO A 45 -2.05 10.01 -1.29
CA PRO A 45 -1.57 10.76 -0.14
C PRO A 45 -1.96 10.08 1.18
N GLN A 46 -1.05 10.11 2.14
CA GLN A 46 -1.37 9.82 3.54
C GLN A 46 -2.38 10.84 4.07
N GLY A 47 -3.35 10.37 4.86
CA GLY A 47 -4.41 11.22 5.41
C GLY A 47 -5.62 11.45 4.49
N MET A 48 -5.59 10.99 3.23
CA MET A 48 -6.82 10.96 2.42
C MET A 48 -7.74 9.85 2.94
N LYS A 49 -9.00 10.21 3.21
CA LYS A 49 -10.02 9.32 3.80
C LYS A 49 -10.18 7.99 3.08
N ASN A 50 -10.04 7.98 1.75
CA ASN A 50 -10.24 6.79 0.93
C ASN A 50 -8.94 6.01 0.65
N SER A 51 -7.75 6.53 1.00
CA SER A 51 -6.48 5.82 0.80
C SER A 51 -6.46 4.43 1.46
N PRO A 52 -6.95 4.26 2.71
CA PRO A 52 -7.06 2.93 3.35
C PRO A 52 -7.83 1.92 2.50
N SER A 53 -9.03 2.30 2.03
CA SER A 53 -9.88 1.41 1.24
C SER A 53 -9.28 1.07 -0.11
N ILE A 54 -8.61 2.03 -0.76
CA ILE A 54 -7.96 1.79 -2.06
C ILE A 54 -6.74 0.87 -1.89
N CYS A 55 -5.89 1.08 -0.88
CA CYS A 55 -4.77 0.17 -0.58
C CYS A 55 -5.27 -1.23 -0.23
N GLN A 56 -6.32 -1.35 0.60
CA GLN A 56 -6.94 -2.64 0.92
C GLN A 56 -7.41 -3.39 -0.34
N TRP A 57 -8.12 -2.70 -1.23
CA TRP A 57 -8.60 -3.30 -2.47
C TRP A 57 -7.44 -3.69 -3.39
N TYR A 58 -6.44 -2.82 -3.55
CA TYR A 58 -5.27 -3.06 -4.38
C TYR A 58 -4.47 -4.28 -3.90
N LEU A 59 -4.13 -4.33 -2.62
CA LEU A 59 -3.38 -5.45 -2.04
C LEU A 59 -4.19 -6.75 -2.04
N SER A 60 -5.51 -6.68 -1.81
CA SER A 60 -6.39 -7.83 -1.96
C SER A 60 -6.37 -8.40 -3.38
N SER A 61 -6.35 -7.52 -4.39
CA SER A 61 -6.27 -7.93 -5.79
C SER A 61 -4.92 -8.60 -6.13
N LEU A 62 -3.82 -8.07 -5.58
CA LEU A 62 -2.48 -8.64 -5.74
C LEU A 62 -2.30 -9.99 -5.04
N LEU A 63 -2.90 -10.16 -3.86
CA LEU A 63 -2.82 -11.41 -3.09
C LEU A 63 -3.82 -12.49 -3.56
N SER A 64 -4.76 -12.14 -4.44
CA SER A 64 -5.78 -13.06 -4.95
C SER A 64 -5.19 -14.34 -5.59
N PRO A 65 -4.16 -14.27 -6.46
CA PRO A 65 -3.53 -15.46 -7.01
C PRO A 65 -2.84 -16.33 -5.95
N VAL A 66 -2.19 -15.71 -4.94
CA VAL A 66 -1.53 -16.43 -3.84
C VAL A 66 -2.57 -17.20 -3.01
N ARG A 67 -3.71 -16.58 -2.71
CA ARG A 67 -4.83 -17.24 -2.02
C ARG A 67 -5.39 -18.42 -2.81
N ALA A 68 -5.45 -18.30 -4.13
CA ALA A 68 -5.92 -19.37 -5.00
C ALA A 68 -4.91 -20.53 -5.09
N ALA A 69 -3.60 -20.22 -5.05
CA ALA A 69 -2.53 -21.20 -5.13
C ALA A 69 -2.32 -21.96 -3.80
N VAL A 70 -2.50 -21.30 -2.65
CA VAL A 70 -2.23 -21.87 -1.33
C VAL A 70 -3.47 -21.84 -0.45
N GLY A 71 -4.47 -22.67 -0.79
CA GLY A 71 -5.78 -22.68 -0.13
C GLY A 71 -5.78 -23.10 1.36
N GLU A 72 -4.71 -23.73 1.83
CA GLU A 72 -4.52 -24.11 3.24
C GLU A 72 -3.91 -22.98 4.09
N ALA A 73 -3.36 -21.94 3.45
CA ALA A 73 -2.79 -20.80 4.15
C ALA A 73 -3.87 -19.74 4.47
N ILE A 74 -3.85 -19.27 5.71
CA ILE A 74 -4.62 -18.11 6.15
C ILE A 74 -3.80 -16.87 5.85
N ILE A 75 -4.30 -16.04 4.94
CA ILE A 75 -3.74 -14.73 4.64
C ILE A 75 -4.72 -13.67 5.18
N LEU A 76 -4.29 -12.89 6.16
CA LEU A 76 -5.03 -11.75 6.68
C LEU A 76 -4.28 -10.48 6.30
N HIS A 77 -5.02 -9.50 5.81
CA HIS A 77 -4.45 -8.24 5.35
C HIS A 77 -5.15 -7.07 6.06
N TYR A 78 -4.36 -6.25 6.74
CA TYR A 78 -4.79 -5.04 7.42
C TYR A 78 -3.87 -3.89 7.05
N MET A 79 -4.36 -2.97 6.22
CA MET A 79 -3.63 -1.76 5.81
C MET A 79 -2.34 -2.05 5.04
N ASP A 80 -1.20 -2.00 5.70
CA ASP A 80 0.15 -2.30 5.21
C ASP A 80 0.67 -3.63 5.78
N ASP A 81 0.03 -4.20 6.80
CA ASP A 81 0.40 -5.47 7.41
C ASP A 81 -0.31 -6.66 6.75
N VAL A 82 0.47 -7.65 6.31
CA VAL A 82 -0.02 -8.97 5.89
C VAL A 82 0.45 -10.04 6.87
N LEU A 83 -0.50 -10.70 7.52
CA LEU A 83 -0.27 -11.89 8.33
C LEU A 83 -0.49 -13.13 7.48
N MET A 84 0.51 -14.01 7.40
CA MET A 84 0.41 -15.32 6.76
C MET A 84 0.63 -16.44 7.77
N CYS A 85 -0.31 -17.38 7.80
CA CYS A 85 -0.24 -18.58 8.62
C CYS A 85 -0.53 -19.80 7.76
N ALA A 86 0.28 -20.84 7.89
CA ALA A 86 0.07 -22.12 7.19
C ALA A 86 0.25 -23.28 8.19
N PRO A 87 -0.28 -24.48 7.89
CA PRO A 87 -0.20 -25.64 8.79
C PRO A 87 1.22 -26.16 9.04
N ASN A 88 2.16 -25.90 8.14
CA ASN A 88 3.56 -26.31 8.23
C ASN A 88 4.49 -25.28 7.55
N ASP A 89 5.79 -25.41 7.81
CA ASP A 89 6.80 -24.45 7.34
C ASP A 89 7.05 -24.52 5.83
N ASP A 90 6.87 -25.68 5.20
CA ASP A 90 7.02 -25.86 3.75
C ASP A 90 5.94 -25.07 2.99
N LEU A 91 4.68 -25.18 3.41
CA LEU A 91 3.57 -24.41 2.84
C LEU A 91 3.71 -22.92 3.11
N LEU A 92 4.20 -22.55 4.30
CA LEU A 92 4.47 -21.16 4.62
C LEU A 92 5.54 -20.57 3.70
N SER A 93 6.64 -21.31 3.51
CA SER A 93 7.73 -20.89 2.62
C SER A 93 7.25 -20.77 1.18
N HIS A 94 6.46 -21.75 0.69
CA HIS A 94 5.88 -21.69 -0.64
C HIS A 94 4.94 -20.48 -0.84
N ALA A 95 4.10 -20.16 0.15
CA ALA A 95 3.21 -18.98 0.09
C ALA A 95 4.00 -17.65 0.07
N LEU A 96 5.10 -17.58 0.82
CA LEU A 96 5.99 -16.43 0.83
C LEU A 96 6.69 -16.26 -0.52
N ASP A 97 7.21 -17.35 -1.10
CA ASP A 97 7.86 -17.33 -2.42
C ASP A 97 6.91 -16.90 -3.56
N LEU A 98 5.61 -17.13 -3.41
CA LEU A 98 4.61 -16.65 -4.37
C LEU A 98 4.25 -15.17 -4.18
N THR A 99 4.61 -14.58 -3.04
CA THR A 99 4.25 -13.19 -2.69
C THR A 99 5.40 -12.21 -2.90
N ILE A 100 6.65 -12.65 -2.72
CA ILE A 100 7.88 -11.83 -2.73
C ILE A 100 8.77 -12.25 -3.90
#